data_AF-A0A1A2TJF4-F1
#
_entry.id   AF-A0A1A2TJF4-F1
#
_cell.length_a   1.000
_cell.length_b   1.000
_cell.length_c   1.000
_cell.angle_alpha   90.00
_cell.angle_beta   90.00
_cell.angle_gamma   90.00
#
_symmetry.space_group_name_H-M   'P 1'
#
loop_
_entity.id
_entity.type
_entity.pdbx_description
1 polymer ?
#
loop_
_entity_poly.entity_id
_entity_poly.type
_entity_poly.pdbx_seq_one_letter_code
_entity_poly.pdbx_strand_id
1 'polypeptide(L)' 'MLEQAVKAAPATSPGDRAAALALAAAYTKATAMGSSLQRDDPVFSAEVDDVNAKDAAMKKVCGGG' A
#
# COMPACT_ATOMS: atom_id res chain seq x y z
N MET A 1 7.39 10.98 -1.10
CA MET A 1 7.23 9.61 -1.65
C MET A 1 7.24 8.61 -0.51
N LEU A 2 6.21 7.76 -0.41
CA LEU A 2 6.01 6.84 0.71
C LEU A 2 7.12 5.78 0.81
N GLU A 3 7.55 5.19 -0.32
CA GLU A 3 8.63 4.20 -0.35
C GLU A 3 9.96 4.73 0.20
N GLN A 4 10.29 5.98 -0.11
CA GLN A 4 11.52 6.63 0.38
C GLN A 4 11.46 6.81 1.91
N ALA A 5 10.30 7.18 2.44
CA ALA A 5 10.10 7.33 3.88
C ALA A 5 10.26 5.99 4.62
N VAL A 6 9.70 4.90 4.07
CA VAL A 6 9.86 3.54 4.62
C VAL A 6 11.33 3.09 4.57
N LYS A 7 12.06 3.44 3.50
CA LYS A 7 13.48 3.08 3.40
C LYS A 7 14.38 3.82 4.39
N ALA A 8 13.99 5.01 4.81
CA ALA A 8 14.72 5.88 5.73
C ALA A 8 14.42 5.59 7.21
N ALA A 9 13.55 4.62 7.53
CA ALA A 9 13.17 4.26 8.90
C ALA A 9 13.99 3.06 9.42
N PRO A 10 15.09 3.27 10.17
CA PRO A 10 15.96 2.18 10.65
C PRO A 10 15.33 1.35 11.79
N ALA A 11 14.29 1.85 12.45
CA ALA A 11 13.61 1.18 13.57
C ALA A 11 12.57 0.13 13.12
N THR A 12 12.27 0.03 11.82
CA THR A 12 11.30 -0.93 11.28
C THR A 12 11.96 -2.29 11.05
N SER A 13 11.36 -3.37 11.56
CA SER A 13 11.87 -4.71 11.29
C SER A 13 11.86 -5.01 9.78
N PRO A 14 12.70 -5.93 9.26
CA PRO A 14 12.71 -6.26 7.84
C PRO A 14 11.36 -6.72 7.29
N GLY A 15 10.58 -7.47 8.09
CA GLY A 15 9.25 -7.93 7.72
C GLY A 15 8.25 -6.77 7.64
N ASP A 16 8.25 -5.89 8.62
CA ASP A 16 7.38 -4.70 8.66
C ASP A 16 7.71 -3.73 7.54
N ARG A 17 9.00 -3.57 7.24
CA ARG A 17 9.49 -2.76 6.13
C ARG A 17 9.01 -3.32 4.79
N ALA A 18 9.02 -4.65 4.61
CA ALA A 18 8.53 -5.28 3.39
C ALA A 18 7.02 -5.06 3.21
N ALA A 19 6.22 -5.22 4.27
CA ALA A 19 4.79 -4.94 4.27
C ALA A 19 4.50 -3.46 3.94
N ALA A 20 5.23 -2.54 4.57
CA ALA A 20 5.09 -1.10 4.33
C ALA A 20 5.48 -0.70 2.89
N LEU A 21 6.54 -1.29 2.32
CA LEU A 21 6.92 -1.06 0.92
C LEU A 21 5.87 -1.62 -0.05
N ALA A 22 5.33 -2.80 0.23
CA ALA A 22 4.27 -3.39 -0.60
C ALA A 22 3.02 -2.50 -0.61
N LEU A 23 2.60 -1.99 0.54
CA LEU A 23 1.48 -1.05 0.66
C LEU A 23 1.76 0.27 -0.08
N ALA A 24 2.96 0.84 0.08
CA ALA A 24 3.37 2.04 -0.62
C ALA A 24 3.33 1.90 -2.15
N ALA A 25 3.77 0.75 -2.67
CA ALA A 25 3.74 0.45 -4.10
C ALA A 25 2.30 0.36 -4.63
N ALA A 26 1.41 -0.32 -3.90
CA ALA A 26 0.00 -0.44 -4.28
C ALA A 26 -0.72 0.93 -4.31
N TYR A 27 -0.50 1.78 -3.30
CA TYR A 27 -1.03 3.15 -3.33
C TYR A 27 -0.52 3.98 -4.52
N THR A 28 0.77 3.82 -4.86
CA THR A 28 1.36 4.52 -6.01
C THR A 28 0.70 4.07 -7.32
N LYS A 29 0.48 2.77 -7.49
CA LYS A 29 -0.21 2.20 -8.65
C LYS A 29 -1.66 2.63 -8.73
N ALA A 30 -2.41 2.55 -7.61
CA ALA A 30 -3.79 3.03 -7.55
C ALA A 30 -3.90 4.53 -7.89
N THR A 31 -2.99 5.37 -7.38
CA THR A 31 -2.95 6.81 -7.69
C THR A 31 -2.71 7.06 -9.18
N ALA A 32 -1.78 6.32 -9.79
CA ALA A 32 -1.52 6.42 -11.22
C ALA A 32 -2.75 6.03 -12.05
N MET A 33 -3.47 4.97 -11.66
CA MET A 33 -4.67 4.52 -12.38
C MET A 33 -5.88 5.41 -12.17
N GLY A 34 -6.08 5.98 -10.98
CA GLY A 34 -7.22 6.85 -10.68
C GLY A 34 -7.27 8.14 -11.49
N SER A 35 -6.16 8.51 -12.16
CA SER A 35 -6.11 9.62 -13.10
C SER A 35 -6.63 9.26 -14.50
N SER A 36 -6.73 7.96 -14.82
CA SER A 36 -7.06 7.46 -16.16
C SER A 36 -8.32 6.57 -16.20
N LEU A 37 -8.67 5.95 -15.08
CA LEU A 37 -9.82 5.03 -14.97
C LEU A 37 -10.94 5.66 -14.14
N GLN A 38 -12.18 5.33 -14.50
CA GLN A 38 -13.35 5.66 -13.71
C GLN A 38 -13.37 4.82 -12.43
N ARG A 39 -14.04 5.31 -11.38
CA ARG A 39 -14.14 4.59 -10.10
C ARG A 39 -14.73 3.18 -10.24
N ASP A 40 -15.71 3.02 -11.13
CA ASP A 40 -16.42 1.75 -11.32
C ASP A 40 -15.73 0.84 -12.35
N ASP A 41 -14.55 1.24 -12.84
CA ASP A 41 -13.74 0.37 -13.67
C ASP A 41 -13.31 -0.87 -12.85
N PRO A 42 -13.54 -2.09 -13.37
CA PRO A 42 -13.26 -3.31 -12.63
C PRO A 42 -11.76 -3.51 -12.36
N VAL A 43 -10.88 -3.00 -13.23
CA VAL A 43 -9.42 -3.04 -13.02
C VAL A 43 -9.03 -2.10 -11.90
N PHE A 44 -9.61 -0.90 -11.86
CA PHE A 44 -9.38 0.04 -10.77
C PHE A 44 -9.93 -0.49 -9.44
N SER A 45 -11.11 -1.10 -9.45
CA SER A 45 -11.71 -1.72 -8.26
C SER A 45 -10.83 -2.84 -7.69
N ALA A 46 -10.31 -3.73 -8.54
CA ALA A 46 -9.40 -4.79 -8.10
C ALA A 46 -8.09 -4.26 -7.48
N GLU A 47 -7.58 -3.12 -7.95
CA GLU A 47 -6.43 -2.48 -7.34
C GLU A 47 -6.75 -1.88 -5.98
N VAL A 48 -7.92 -1.27 -5.82
CA VAL A 48 -8.37 -0.74 -4.53
C VAL A 48 -8.49 -1.88 -3.51
N ASP A 49 -9.01 -3.04 -3.93
CA ASP A 49 -9.05 -4.23 -3.08
C ASP A 49 -7.66 -4.72 -2.67
N ASP A 50 -6.69 -4.68 -3.59
CA ASP A 50 -5.29 -5.01 -3.31
C ASP A 50 -4.64 -4.04 -2.32
N VAL A 51 -4.92 -2.73 -2.43
CA VAL A 51 -4.50 -1.72 -1.45
C VAL A 51 -5.09 -2.04 -0.08
N ASN A 52 -6.39 -2.33 0.00
CA ASN A 52 -7.07 -2.65 1.26
C ASN A 52 -6.52 -3.92 1.92
N ALA A 53 -6.22 -4.96 1.12
CA ALA A 53 -5.62 -6.20 1.64
C ALA A 53 -4.23 -5.96 2.24
N LYS A 54 -3.41 -5.14 1.57
CA LYS A 54 -2.08 -4.75 2.06
C LYS A 54 -2.16 -3.83 3.29
N ASP A 55 -3.14 -2.93 3.35
CA ASP A 55 -3.40 -2.10 4.51
C ASP A 55 -3.78 -2.94 5.73
N ALA A 56 -4.68 -3.91 5.56
CA ALA A 56 -5.05 -4.86 6.62
C ALA A 56 -3.85 -5.68 7.13
N ALA A 57 -2.91 -6.05 6.24
CA ALA A 57 -1.66 -6.69 6.65
C ALA A 57 -0.77 -5.74 7.46
N MET A 58 -0.65 -4.48 7.03
CA MET A 58 0.11 -3.45 7.76
C MET A 58 -0.53 -3.10 9.12
N LYS A 59 -1.86 -3.13 9.21
CA LYS A 59 -2.59 -2.87 10.45
C LYS A 59 -2.23 -3.90 11.54
N LYS A 60 -2.09 -5.17 11.16
CA LYS A 60 -1.62 -6.27 12.04
C LYS A 60 -0.18 -6.03 12.53
N VAL A 61 0.69 -5.55 11.64
CA VAL A 61 2.07 -5.18 11.96
C VAL A 61 2.13 -4.04 12.97
N CYS A 62 1.30 -3.00 12.80
CA CYS A 62 1.24 -1.85 13.69
C CYS A 62 0.53 -2.11 15.04
N GLY A 63 0.08 -3.34 15.32
CA GLY A 63 -0.65 -3.68 16.53
C GLY A 63 -2.11 -3.17 16.58
N GLY A 64 -2.64 -2.66 15.47
CA GLY A 64 -4.01 -2.21 15.35
C GLY A 64 -4.94 -3.36 14.97
N GLY A 65 -5.48 -4.07 15.96
CA GLY A 65 -6.71 -4.87 15.78
C GLY A 65 -7.90 -3.94 15.60
#